data_AF-A0A3B3ZAJ9-F1
#
_entry.id   AF-A0A3B3ZAJ9-F1
#
_cell.length_a   1.000
_cell.length_b   1.000
_cell.length_c   1.000
_cell.angle_alpha   90.00
_cell.angle_beta   90.00
_cell.angle_gamma   90.00
#
_symmetry.space_group_name_H-M   'P 1'
#
loop_
_entity.id
_entity.type
_entity.pdbx_description
1 polymer ?
#
loop_
_entity_poly.entity_id
_entity_poly.type
_entity_poly.pdbx_seq_one_letter_code
_entity_poly.pdbx_strand_id
1 'polypeptide(L)'
;MSCTDKMAKWCVVGLQGALLSHLVEPIYLHSVTIATQNHPGHMHRVMWQRLAPVKSLRTGGQGAHMSMSWTYGQGSEVISVRNGLQAQSEASSQLCPRAMFLRWISGEDAASKTGTEQKQAAVWYQRALRHYRRALQEAGLASWDRTPQTCGTASYMKQCLSRHDRPVNER
;
A
#
# COMPACT_ATOMS: atom_id res chain seq x y z
N MET A 1 3.49 -2.37 10.01
CA MET A 1 2.06 -1.98 10.02
C MET A 1 1.19 -3.16 9.63
N SER A 2 0.26 -3.55 10.49
CA SER A 2 -0.77 -4.56 10.28
C SER A 2 -1.83 -4.11 9.25
N CYS A 3 -2.66 -5.04 8.78
CA CYS A 3 -3.78 -4.73 7.87
C CYS A 3 -4.76 -3.76 8.51
N THR A 4 -5.04 -3.94 9.80
CA THR A 4 -5.95 -3.07 10.54
C THR A 4 -5.36 -1.67 10.72
N ASP A 5 -4.03 -1.53 10.81
CA ASP A 5 -3.38 -0.21 10.84
C ASP A 5 -3.63 0.53 9.53
N LYS A 6 -3.46 -0.18 8.40
CA LYS A 6 -3.70 0.37 7.06
C LYS A 6 -5.15 0.83 6.90
N MET A 7 -6.11 0.03 7.37
CA MET A 7 -7.52 0.40 7.33
C MET A 7 -7.83 1.64 8.18
N ALA A 8 -7.34 1.70 9.41
CA ALA A 8 -7.55 2.87 10.27
C ALA A 8 -6.96 4.15 9.65
N LYS A 9 -5.81 4.04 8.97
CA LYS A 9 -5.28 5.16 8.19
C LYS A 9 -6.24 5.56 7.07
N TRP A 10 -6.80 4.61 6.32
CA TRP A 10 -7.75 4.88 5.25
C TRP A 10 -9.03 5.57 5.75
N CYS A 11 -9.50 5.26 6.97
CA CYS A 11 -10.61 5.96 7.60
C CYS A 11 -10.34 7.45 7.83
N VAL A 12 -9.07 7.88 7.84
CA VAL A 12 -8.69 9.29 8.04
C VAL A 12 -8.29 9.95 6.73
N VAL A 13 -7.36 9.35 5.98
CA VAL A 13 -6.76 9.98 4.79
C VAL A 13 -7.44 9.59 3.47
N GLY A 14 -8.38 8.66 3.51
CA GLY A 14 -9.02 8.07 2.35
C GLY A 14 -8.21 6.93 1.71
N LEU A 15 -8.90 6.10 0.92
CA LEU A 15 -8.35 4.92 0.24
C LEU A 15 -7.47 5.29 -0.96
N GLN A 16 -7.80 6.38 -1.64
CA GLN A 16 -7.22 6.83 -2.91
C GLN A 16 -5.71 7.15 -2.81
N GLY A 17 -5.25 7.50 -1.61
CA GLY A 17 -3.84 7.84 -1.38
C GLY A 17 -3.45 9.22 -1.93
N ALA A 18 -2.16 9.55 -1.80
CA ALA A 18 -1.68 10.91 -2.05
C ALA A 18 -1.79 11.36 -3.52
N LEU A 19 -1.49 10.49 -4.49
CA LEU A 19 -1.51 10.88 -5.90
C LEU A 19 -2.94 11.18 -6.36
N LEU A 20 -3.85 10.23 -6.21
CA LEU A 20 -5.25 10.42 -6.63
C LEU A 20 -5.96 11.56 -5.88
N SER A 21 -5.51 11.94 -4.68
CA SER A 21 -6.10 13.07 -3.93
C SER A 21 -5.93 14.45 -4.61
N HIS A 22 -5.12 14.54 -5.67
CA HIS A 22 -5.08 15.73 -6.52
C HIS A 22 -6.30 15.85 -7.45
N LEU A 23 -6.95 14.74 -7.79
CA LEU A 23 -8.05 14.70 -8.75
C LEU A 23 -9.41 14.46 -8.11
N VAL A 24 -9.45 13.75 -6.98
CA VAL A 24 -10.69 13.34 -6.34
C VAL A 24 -10.70 13.68 -4.86
N GLU A 25 -11.90 13.94 -4.34
CA GLU A 25 -12.15 14.03 -2.90
C GLU A 25 -11.84 12.70 -2.20
N PRO A 26 -11.60 12.72 -0.87
CA PRO A 26 -11.29 11.49 -0.12
C PRO A 26 -12.36 10.41 -0.25
N ILE A 27 -11.94 9.21 -0.65
CA ILE A 27 -12.83 8.06 -0.83
C ILE A 27 -12.75 7.17 0.41
N TYR A 28 -13.89 6.91 1.03
CA TYR A 28 -14.00 6.08 2.23
C TYR A 28 -14.84 4.82 1.97
N LEU A 29 -14.54 3.77 2.71
CA LEU A 29 -15.40 2.57 2.74
C LEU A 29 -16.69 2.90 3.48
N HIS A 30 -17.83 2.63 2.85
CA HIS A 30 -19.13 2.75 3.51
C HIS A 30 -19.39 1.57 4.47
N SER A 31 -18.94 0.38 4.10
CA SER A 31 -19.10 -0.83 4.92
C SER A 31 -17.86 -1.71 4.85
N VAL A 32 -17.67 -2.53 5.89
CA VAL A 32 -16.70 -3.61 5.92
C VAL A 32 -17.37 -4.85 6.45
N THR A 33 -17.32 -5.93 5.67
CA THR A 33 -17.88 -7.23 6.04
C THR A 33 -16.76 -8.18 6.37
N ILE A 34 -16.77 -8.76 7.58
CA ILE A 34 -15.81 -9.77 8.02
C ILE A 34 -16.54 -11.10 8.20
N ALA A 35 -16.13 -12.11 7.43
CA ALA A 35 -16.78 -13.42 7.43
C ALA A 35 -16.49 -14.24 8.70
N THR A 36 -15.27 -14.17 9.23
CA THR A 36 -14.80 -15.01 10.35
C THR A 36 -14.01 -14.18 11.36
N GLN A 37 -14.04 -14.55 12.65
CA GLN A 37 -13.44 -13.78 13.76
C GLN A 37 -14.04 -12.37 13.93
N ASN A 38 -15.35 -12.24 13.68
CA ASN A 38 -16.08 -10.99 13.82
C ASN A 38 -16.60 -10.80 15.26
N HIS A 39 -15.79 -10.18 16.12
CA HIS A 39 -16.28 -9.67 17.40
C HIS A 39 -16.56 -8.15 17.25
N PRO A 40 -17.83 -7.69 17.28
CA PRO A 40 -18.19 -6.31 16.96
C PRO A 40 -17.43 -5.25 17.77
N GLY A 41 -17.28 -5.50 19.09
CA GLY A 41 -16.52 -4.62 19.98
C GLY A 41 -15.00 -4.59 19.76
N HIS A 42 -14.40 -5.60 19.14
CA HIS A 42 -13.00 -5.55 18.73
C HIS A 42 -12.84 -4.77 17.43
N MET A 43 -13.74 -4.98 16.46
CA MET A 43 -13.70 -4.30 15.18
C MET A 43 -13.98 -2.80 15.29
N HIS A 44 -14.98 -2.39 16.07
CA HIS A 44 -15.25 -0.97 16.35
C HIS A 44 -14.03 -0.28 16.97
N ARG A 45 -13.38 -0.93 17.96
CA ARG A 45 -12.15 -0.40 18.57
C ARG A 45 -11.01 -0.33 17.58
N VAL A 46 -10.79 -1.37 16.80
CA VAL A 46 -9.70 -1.45 15.83
C VAL A 46 -9.88 -0.48 14.65
N MET A 47 -11.11 -0.11 14.28
CA MET A 47 -11.33 0.84 13.17
C MET A 47 -11.48 2.28 13.65
N TRP A 48 -12.19 2.49 14.77
CA TRP A 48 -12.63 3.83 15.19
C TRP A 48 -12.08 4.29 16.54
N GLN A 49 -11.68 3.37 17.44
CA GLN A 49 -11.21 3.69 18.80
C GLN A 49 -9.87 3.03 19.13
N ARG A 50 -8.91 3.11 18.21
CA ARG A 50 -7.61 2.43 18.31
C ARG A 50 -6.74 2.86 19.50
N LEU A 51 -7.17 3.88 20.22
CA LEU A 51 -6.55 4.39 21.45
C LEU A 51 -6.58 3.39 22.62
N ALA A 52 -7.22 2.22 22.46
CA ALA A 52 -7.23 1.17 23.47
C ALA A 52 -6.37 -0.05 23.06
N PRO A 53 -5.59 -0.64 23.98
CA PRO A 53 -4.76 -1.81 23.70
C PRO A 53 -5.60 -3.03 23.31
N VAL A 54 -5.29 -3.63 22.15
CA VAL A 54 -5.95 -4.84 21.66
C VAL A 54 -5.04 -6.04 21.87
N LYS A 55 -5.54 -7.07 22.56
CA LYS A 55 -4.84 -8.35 22.73
C LYS A 55 -4.75 -9.07 21.38
N SER A 56 -3.55 -9.51 21.03
CA SER A 56 -3.24 -10.24 19.80
C SER A 56 -4.10 -11.51 19.66
N LEU A 57 -4.82 -11.63 18.54
CA LEU A 57 -5.50 -12.86 18.14
C LEU A 57 -4.53 -13.75 17.36
N ARG A 58 -4.39 -15.01 17.79
CA ARG A 58 -3.53 -15.99 17.13
C ARG A 58 -4.18 -16.48 15.84
N THR A 59 -3.50 -16.33 14.70
CA THR A 59 -3.80 -17.07 13.48
C THR A 59 -2.70 -18.11 13.28
N GLY A 60 -2.94 -19.33 13.78
CA GLY A 60 -2.09 -20.49 13.51
C GLY A 60 -2.49 -21.09 12.17
N GLY A 61 -1.72 -20.79 11.12
CA GLY A 61 -1.87 -21.39 9.79
C GLY A 61 -0.70 -20.96 8.92
N GLN A 62 -0.08 -21.91 8.22
CA GLN A 62 0.93 -21.56 7.21
C GLN A 62 0.23 -20.78 6.10
N GLY A 63 0.46 -19.46 6.05
CA GLY A 63 -0.08 -18.61 5.00
C GLY A 63 0.52 -19.00 3.66
N ALA A 64 -0.30 -18.99 2.60
CA ALA A 64 0.18 -19.24 1.25
C ALA A 64 1.30 -18.25 0.89
N HIS A 65 2.37 -18.74 0.28
CA HIS A 65 3.47 -17.90 -0.22
C HIS A 65 3.11 -17.09 -1.48
N MET A 66 1.86 -17.15 -1.90
CA MET A 66 1.33 -16.50 -3.09
C MET A 66 0.15 -15.60 -2.72
N SER A 67 0.01 -14.50 -3.43
CA SER A 67 -1.10 -13.55 -3.35
C SER A 67 -1.72 -13.43 -4.73
N MET A 68 -3.03 -13.66 -4.83
CA MET A 68 -3.79 -13.43 -6.07
C MET A 68 -4.45 -12.05 -6.01
N SER A 69 -4.40 -11.33 -7.13
CA SER A 69 -5.11 -10.07 -7.32
C SER A 69 -5.89 -10.14 -8.63
N TRP A 70 -7.07 -9.54 -8.67
CA TRP A 70 -7.84 -9.39 -9.91
C TRP A 70 -8.43 -7.99 -9.95
N THR A 71 -8.35 -7.36 -11.12
CA THR A 71 -8.99 -6.07 -11.38
C THR A 71 -9.83 -6.19 -12.64
N TYR A 72 -11.05 -5.66 -12.58
CA TYR A 72 -11.94 -5.63 -13.74
C TYR A 72 -11.24 -4.97 -14.94
N GLY A 73 -11.34 -5.60 -16.11
CA GLY A 73 -10.68 -5.14 -17.34
C GLY A 73 -9.15 -5.34 -17.40
N GLN A 74 -8.51 -5.85 -16.36
CA GLN A 74 -7.06 -6.13 -16.33
C GLN A 74 -6.72 -7.61 -16.08
N GLY A 75 -7.72 -8.41 -15.68
CA GLY A 75 -7.56 -9.83 -15.41
C GLY A 75 -6.97 -10.13 -14.03
N SER A 76 -6.56 -11.38 -13.83
CA SER A 76 -5.96 -11.87 -12.58
C SER A 76 -4.45 -11.98 -12.69
N GLU A 77 -3.72 -11.60 -11.64
CA GLU A 77 -2.30 -11.90 -11.47
C GLU A 77 -2.06 -12.68 -10.17
N VAL A 78 -1.08 -13.59 -10.19
CA VAL A 78 -0.62 -14.33 -9.01
C VAL A 78 0.82 -13.93 -8.73
N ILE A 79 1.06 -13.44 -7.51
CA ILE A 79 2.30 -12.79 -7.09
C ILE A 79 2.92 -13.58 -5.95
N SER A 80 4.22 -13.84 -6.01
CA SER A 80 4.94 -14.39 -4.86
C SER A 80 5.09 -13.34 -3.76
N VAL A 81 4.62 -13.65 -2.56
CA VAL A 81 4.69 -12.77 -1.39
C VAL A 81 6.15 -12.52 -0.97
N ARG A 82 7.07 -13.42 -1.35
CA ARG A 82 8.49 -13.33 -0.99
C ARG A 82 9.23 -12.25 -1.78
N ASN A 83 8.96 -12.12 -3.08
CA ASN A 83 9.71 -11.22 -3.97
C ASN A 83 8.83 -10.16 -4.66
N GLY A 84 7.51 -10.22 -4.52
CA GLY A 84 6.59 -9.28 -5.17
C GLY A 84 6.52 -9.40 -6.69
N LEU A 85 7.04 -10.50 -7.27
CA LEU A 85 7.02 -10.78 -8.71
C LEU A 85 5.90 -11.75 -9.06
N GLN A 86 5.43 -11.67 -10.30
CA GLN A 86 4.45 -12.59 -10.84
C GLN A 86 5.02 -14.01 -10.92
N ALA A 87 4.25 -14.99 -10.46
CA ALA A 87 4.69 -16.37 -10.32
C ALA A 87 4.95 -17.08 -11.67
N GLN A 88 4.28 -16.63 -12.74
CA GLN A 88 4.36 -17.27 -14.07
C GLN A 88 5.37 -16.61 -15.02
N SER A 89 5.63 -15.31 -14.87
CA SER A 89 6.37 -14.51 -15.85
C SER A 89 7.62 -13.84 -15.28
N GLU A 90 7.86 -13.93 -13.97
CA GLU A 90 8.84 -13.13 -13.20
C GLU A 90 8.70 -11.60 -13.37
N ALA A 91 7.65 -11.13 -14.05
CA ALA A 91 7.38 -9.71 -14.24
C ALA A 91 6.99 -9.03 -12.93
N SER A 92 7.18 -7.71 -12.86
CA SER A 92 6.67 -6.91 -11.74
C SER A 92 5.15 -6.87 -11.73
N SER A 93 4.54 -6.90 -10.54
CA SER A 93 3.08 -6.79 -10.39
C SER A 93 2.53 -5.50 -11.00
N GLN A 94 1.32 -5.56 -11.55
CA GLN A 94 0.59 -4.39 -12.03
C GLN A 94 0.23 -3.41 -10.90
N LEU A 95 0.19 -3.90 -9.67
CA LEU A 95 -0.01 -3.12 -8.44
C LEU A 95 1.31 -2.64 -7.82
N CYS A 96 2.46 -2.88 -8.47
CA CYS A 96 3.72 -2.34 -7.95
C CYS A 96 3.72 -0.80 -8.02
N PRO A 97 4.46 -0.11 -7.13
CA PRO A 97 4.50 1.35 -7.12
C PRO A 97 4.88 1.98 -8.47
N ARG A 98 5.76 1.33 -9.25
CA ARG A 98 6.16 1.78 -10.59
C ARG A 98 5.00 1.71 -11.57
N ALA A 99 4.31 0.58 -11.66
CA ALA A 99 3.18 0.40 -12.58
C ALA A 99 2.04 1.37 -12.26
N MET A 100 1.70 1.56 -10.97
CA MET A 100 0.71 2.54 -10.54
C MET A 100 1.13 3.98 -10.88
N PHE A 101 2.41 4.32 -10.71
CA PHE A 101 2.90 5.66 -11.04
C PHE A 101 2.91 5.92 -12.54
N LEU A 102 3.28 4.94 -13.36
CA LEU A 102 3.21 5.05 -14.82
C LEU A 102 1.76 5.31 -15.28
N ARG A 103 0.78 4.60 -14.72
CA ARG A 103 -0.65 4.85 -15.02
C ARG A 103 -1.09 6.26 -14.62
N TRP A 104 -0.60 6.75 -13.48
CA TRP A 104 -0.87 8.10 -13.00
C TRP A 104 -0.38 9.17 -13.98
N ILE A 105 0.89 9.10 -14.39
CA ILE A 105 1.47 10.08 -15.33
C ILE A 105 0.95 9.92 -16.76
N SER A 106 0.45 8.75 -17.16
CA SER A 106 -0.21 8.60 -18.46
C SER A 106 -1.54 9.36 -18.55
N GLY A 107 -2.11 9.79 -17.41
CA GLY A 107 -3.32 10.60 -17.34
C GLY A 107 -3.09 12.09 -17.04
N GLU A 108 -1.85 12.52 -16.75
CA GLU A 108 -1.49 13.92 -16.48
C GLU A 108 -0.41 14.40 -17.45
N ASP A 109 -0.45 15.65 -17.91
CA ASP A 109 0.66 16.30 -18.65
C ASP A 109 1.93 16.54 -17.79
N ALA A 110 2.02 15.93 -16.60
CA ALA A 110 3.02 16.20 -15.58
C ALA A 110 4.28 15.33 -15.75
N ALA A 111 4.98 15.47 -16.87
CA ALA A 111 6.24 14.79 -17.15
C ALA A 111 7.46 15.31 -16.36
N SER A 112 7.33 16.38 -15.56
CA SER A 112 8.48 17.07 -14.96
C SER A 112 8.78 16.74 -13.49
N LYS A 113 7.87 16.11 -12.74
CA LYS A 113 8.05 15.91 -11.28
C LYS A 113 8.20 14.43 -10.92
N THR A 114 9.04 14.14 -9.93
CA THR A 114 9.19 12.78 -9.39
C THR A 114 7.92 12.36 -8.62
N GLY A 115 7.65 11.06 -8.57
CA GLY A 115 6.49 10.55 -7.81
C GLY A 115 6.55 10.86 -6.31
N THR A 116 7.74 11.11 -5.75
CA THR A 116 7.89 11.58 -4.37
C THR A 116 7.46 13.03 -4.19
N GLU A 117 7.79 13.91 -5.13
CA GLU A 117 7.41 15.32 -5.08
C GLU A 117 5.90 15.48 -5.28
N GLN A 118 5.32 14.78 -6.24
CA GLN A 118 3.87 14.82 -6.47
C GLN A 118 3.09 14.31 -5.25
N LYS A 119 3.56 13.27 -4.56
CA LYS A 119 2.96 12.82 -3.30
C LYS A 119 3.06 13.86 -2.19
N GLN A 120 4.17 14.61 -2.12
CA GLN A 120 4.36 15.67 -1.12
C GLN A 120 3.51 16.91 -1.41
N ALA A 121 3.28 17.20 -2.69
CA ALA A 121 2.43 18.30 -3.14
C ALA A 121 0.95 18.12 -2.79
N ALA A 122 0.50 16.90 -2.44
CA ALA A 122 -0.88 16.62 -2.01
C ALA A 122 -1.16 17.19 -0.61
N VAL A 123 -1.31 18.52 -0.50
CA VAL A 123 -1.31 19.27 0.76
C VAL A 123 -2.32 18.73 1.77
N TRP A 124 -3.58 18.56 1.35
CA TRP A 124 -4.68 18.11 2.22
C TRP A 124 -4.46 16.68 2.73
N TYR A 125 -4.06 15.78 1.83
CA TYR A 125 -3.70 14.41 2.19
C TYR A 125 -2.54 14.38 3.18
N GLN A 126 -1.46 15.14 2.94
CA GLN A 126 -0.31 15.19 3.84
C GLN A 126 -0.68 15.80 5.20
N ARG A 127 -1.56 16.80 5.23
CA ARG A 127 -2.09 17.38 6.47
C ARG A 127 -2.87 16.34 7.27
N ALA A 128 -3.83 15.64 6.66
CA ALA A 128 -4.60 14.58 7.31
C ALA A 128 -3.69 13.47 7.84
N LEU A 129 -2.70 13.04 7.05
CA LEU A 129 -1.72 12.03 7.45
C LEU A 129 -0.85 12.48 8.63
N ARG A 130 -0.48 13.77 8.72
CA ARG A 130 0.23 14.32 9.88
C ARG A 130 -0.65 14.30 11.13
N HIS A 131 -1.91 14.73 11.03
CA HIS A 131 -2.85 14.67 12.16
C HIS A 131 -3.05 13.24 12.66
N TYR A 132 -3.24 12.28 11.75
CA TYR A 132 -3.36 10.87 12.10
C TYR A 132 -2.13 10.33 12.84
N ARG A 133 -0.92 10.61 12.33
CA ARG A 133 0.33 10.19 12.98
C ARG A 133 0.49 10.80 14.37
N ARG A 134 0.16 12.09 14.52
CA ARG A 134 0.19 12.77 15.81
C ARG A 134 -0.76 12.12 16.81
N ALA A 135 -2.00 11.84 16.39
CA ALA A 135 -2.99 11.18 17.24
C ALA A 135 -2.51 9.79 17.69
N LEU A 136 -1.82 9.02 16.83
CA LEU A 136 -1.24 7.73 17.24
C LEU A 136 -0.14 7.89 18.31
N GLN A 137 0.73 8.89 18.16
CA GLN A 137 1.78 9.17 19.13
C GLN A 137 1.20 9.61 20.48
N GLU A 138 0.21 10.51 20.48
CA GLU A 138 -0.50 10.98 21.67
C GLU A 138 -1.26 9.83 22.37
N ALA A 139 -1.67 8.81 21.62
CA ALA A 139 -2.28 7.59 22.15
C ALA A 139 -1.31 6.60 22.80
N GLY A 140 0.01 6.87 22.76
CA GLY A 140 1.03 5.90 23.17
C GLY A 140 1.14 4.69 22.25
N LEU A 141 0.63 4.77 21.01
CA LEU A 141 0.79 3.72 20.00
C LEU A 141 2.13 3.90 19.27
N ALA A 142 2.72 2.79 18.84
CA ALA A 142 4.02 2.78 18.15
C ALA A 142 4.04 3.74 16.95
N SER A 143 5.22 4.32 16.67
CA SER A 143 5.40 5.26 15.58
C SER A 143 5.06 4.61 14.23
N TRP A 144 4.27 5.32 13.42
CA TRP A 144 4.06 4.92 12.04
C TRP A 144 5.31 5.25 11.23
N ASP A 145 6.27 4.36 11.24
CA ASP A 145 7.55 4.55 10.55
C ASP A 145 7.34 4.56 9.04
N ARG A 146 8.03 5.49 8.36
CA ARG A 146 8.06 5.53 6.90
C ARG A 146 8.96 4.40 6.43
N THR A 147 8.53 3.71 5.37
CA THR A 147 9.47 2.94 4.55
C THR A 147 10.56 3.91 4.06
N PRO A 148 11.86 3.57 4.17
CA PRO A 148 12.94 4.43 3.72
C PRO A 148 12.72 4.88 2.27
N GLN A 149 12.98 6.14 1.96
CA GLN A 149 12.76 6.71 0.62
C GLN A 149 13.53 5.94 -0.47
N THR A 150 14.66 5.33 -0.11
CA THR A 150 15.51 4.48 -0.98
C THR A 150 14.84 3.16 -1.39
N CYS A 151 13.85 2.70 -0.64
CA CYS A 151 13.09 1.48 -0.91
C CYS A 151 12.05 1.66 -2.03
N GLY A 152 11.70 2.92 -2.35
CA GLY A 152 10.74 3.24 -3.42
C GLY A 152 11.37 3.47 -4.80
N THR A 153 12.67 3.78 -4.89
CA THR A 153 13.24 4.29 -6.16
C THR A 153 14.68 3.90 -6.48
N ALA A 154 15.47 3.25 -5.60
CA ALA A 154 16.87 2.98 -5.94
C ALA A 154 17.41 1.59 -5.55
N SER A 155 17.08 1.07 -4.37
CA SER A 155 17.73 -0.18 -3.91
C SER A 155 17.15 -1.43 -4.58
N TYR A 156 15.84 -1.45 -4.86
CA TYR A 156 15.20 -2.53 -5.62
C TYR A 156 15.53 -2.47 -7.13
N MET A 157 15.72 -1.26 -7.67
CA MET A 157 16.00 -1.07 -9.10
C MET A 157 17.41 -1.53 -9.50
N LYS A 158 18.44 -1.35 -8.67
CA LYS A 158 19.79 -1.87 -8.97
C LYS A 158 19.84 -3.40 -8.98
N GLN A 159 19.00 -4.08 -8.18
CA GLN A 159 18.98 -5.53 -8.11
C GLN A 159 18.17 -6.18 -9.24
N CYS A 160 17.16 -5.47 -9.79
CA CYS A 160 16.47 -5.88 -11.00
C CYS A 160 17.26 -5.55 -12.28
N LEU A 161 17.97 -4.42 -12.33
CA LEU A 161 18.79 -4.04 -13.48
C LEU A 161 20.00 -4.97 -13.68
N SER A 162 20.61 -5.49 -12.60
CA SER A 162 21.71 -6.45 -12.74
C SER A 162 21.29 -7.85 -13.21
N ARG A 163 19.99 -8.15 -13.23
CA ARG A 163 19.45 -9.44 -13.70
C ARG A 163 18.90 -9.40 -15.11
N HIS A 164 18.53 -8.22 -15.63
CA HIS A 164 17.94 -8.10 -16.97
C HIS A 164 18.94 -7.75 -18.10
N ASP A 165 20.17 -7.35 -17.78
CA ASP A 165 21.20 -7.02 -18.78
C ASP A 165 22.17 -8.16 -19.10
N ARG A 166 21.81 -9.43 -18.86
CA ARG A 166 22.54 -10.53 -19.50
C ARG A 166 21.94 -10.79 -20.88
N PRO A 167 22.64 -10.49 -21.98
CA PRO A 167 22.18 -10.88 -23.30
C PRO A 167 22.03 -12.40 -23.32
N VAL A 168 20.86 -12.85 -23.78
CA VAL A 168 20.65 -14.23 -24.20
C VAL A 168 21.53 -14.43 -25.43
N ASN A 169 22.76 -14.91 -25.22
CA ASN A 169 23.66 -15.31 -26.29
C ASN A 169 23.81 -16.83 -26.26
N GLU A 170 23.32 -17.43 -27.34
CA GLU A 170 23.79 -18.64 -28.03
C GLU A 170 24.19 -19.85 -27.17
N ARG A 171 23.36 -20.90 -27.27
CA ARG A 171 23.76 -22.28 -27.60
C ARG A 171 22.56 -23.08 -28.10
#